data_AF-A0AA40KVP2-F1
#
_entry.id   AF-A0AA40KVP2-F1
#
_cell.length_a   1.000
_cell.length_b   1.000
_cell.length_c   1.000
_cell.angle_alpha   90.00
_cell.angle_beta   90.00
_cell.angle_gamma   90.00
#
_symmetry.space_group_name_H-M   'P 1'
#
loop_
_entity.id
_entity.type
_entity.pdbx_description
1 polymer ?
#
loop_
_entity_poly.entity_id
_entity_poly.type
_entity_poly.pdbx_seq_one_letter_code
_entity_poly.pdbx_strand_id
1 'polypeptide(L)'
;MGKNKQAQRVKNNGMPSNSGRRAKFLDTPIDFSTVRSGRYVAALPLSDINEVEMNRLDSNVRIILKKMNKKNPITKYKALHEFATLCRDSEISIVEGMLPFWPRLYSALAIDIKRTVREAAQLAHAALVKRIGKSVAKYLKLLAGAWFISQYDVYPPAASIATNSFNVNISNLLITIIYQFIKNVF
;
A
#
# COMPACT_ATOMS: atom_id res chain seq x y z
N MET A 1 38.76 54.33 31.36
CA MET A 1 37.45 53.90 31.91
C MET A 1 36.53 53.64 30.71
N GLY A 2 35.82 52.54 30.50
CA GLY A 2 35.71 51.23 31.14
C GLY A 2 35.18 50.23 30.09
N LYS A 3 35.64 48.97 30.15
CA LYS A 3 35.20 47.86 29.29
C LYS A 3 33.86 47.32 29.82
N ASN A 4 32.84 47.19 28.98
CA ASN A 4 31.68 46.37 29.29
C ASN A 4 31.65 45.12 28.42
N LYS A 5 32.16 44.03 28.99
CA LYS A 5 31.79 42.66 28.63
C LYS A 5 30.37 42.42 29.12
N GLN A 6 29.46 41.97 28.26
CA GLN A 6 28.21 41.35 28.72
C GLN A 6 28.09 39.91 28.21
N ALA A 7 28.41 39.03 29.16
CA ALA A 7 27.81 37.74 29.48
C ALA A 7 27.27 36.85 28.35
N GLN A 8 28.05 35.79 28.10
CA GLN A 8 27.61 34.52 27.55
C GLN A 8 26.57 33.89 28.52
N ARG A 9 25.29 33.96 28.17
CA ARG A 9 24.22 33.30 28.92
C ARG A 9 23.93 31.93 28.30
N VAL A 10 24.53 30.88 28.85
CA VAL A 10 24.16 29.50 28.56
C VAL A 10 22.82 29.23 29.25
N LYS A 11 21.74 29.13 28.48
CA LYS A 11 20.41 28.75 28.98
C LYS A 11 20.02 27.41 28.34
N ASN A 12 20.16 26.36 29.15
CA ASN A 12 19.70 24.98 28.97
C ASN A 12 20.49 24.09 28.00
N ASN A 13 20.97 22.95 28.52
CA ASN A 13 21.51 21.79 27.81
C ASN A 13 20.44 21.10 26.93
N GLY A 14 19.86 21.82 25.97
CA GLY A 14 19.18 21.18 24.86
C GLY A 14 20.23 20.69 23.88
N MET A 15 20.38 19.38 23.70
CA MET A 15 21.14 18.88 22.54
C MET A 15 20.57 19.59 21.29
N PRO A 16 21.40 20.28 20.49
CA PRO A 16 20.93 20.83 19.24
C PRO A 16 20.38 19.67 18.41
N SER A 17 19.11 19.79 17.99
CA SER A 17 18.45 18.83 17.12
C SER A 17 19.40 18.48 15.98
N ASN A 18 19.75 17.20 15.85
CA ASN A 18 20.69 16.67 14.85
C ASN A 18 20.11 16.70 13.41
N SER A 19 19.34 17.74 13.09
CA SER A 19 18.68 17.98 11.81
C SER A 19 19.70 18.11 10.68
N GLY A 20 20.89 18.66 10.97
CA GLY A 20 21.98 18.77 9.99
C GLY A 20 22.52 17.42 9.51
N ARG A 21 22.60 16.40 10.37
CA ARG A 21 23.02 15.05 9.96
C ARG A 21 21.90 14.29 9.25
N ARG A 22 20.63 14.56 9.59
CA ARG A 22 19.46 14.00 8.90
C ARG A 22 19.22 14.62 7.52
N ALA A 23 19.57 15.90 7.33
CA ALA A 23 19.50 16.58 6.03
C ALA A 23 20.39 15.92 4.97
N LYS A 24 21.53 15.32 5.38
CA LYS A 24 22.41 14.58 4.47
C LYS A 24 21.83 13.25 3.98
N PHE A 25 20.79 12.74 4.63
CA PHE A 25 20.05 11.54 4.21
C PHE A 25 18.81 11.87 3.35
N LEU A 26 18.56 13.17 3.09
CA LEU A 26 17.42 13.66 2.29
C LEU A 26 17.78 13.89 0.80
N ASP A 27 18.94 13.39 0.33
CA ASP A 27 19.34 13.43 -1.09
C ASP A 27 18.39 12.64 -2.02
N THR A 28 17.43 11.88 -1.46
CA THR A 28 16.29 11.37 -2.20
C THR A 28 15.16 12.40 -2.16
N PRO A 29 14.80 13.04 -3.29
CA PRO A 29 13.67 13.95 -3.32
C PRO A 29 12.40 13.18 -2.95
N ILE A 30 11.86 13.47 -1.76
CA ILE A 30 10.57 12.95 -1.32
C ILE A 30 9.51 13.72 -2.12
N ASP A 31 9.11 13.17 -3.26
CA ASP A 31 8.04 13.75 -4.06
C ASP A 31 6.67 13.51 -3.40
N PHE A 32 6.14 14.57 -2.79
CA PHE A 32 4.79 14.62 -2.22
C PHE A 32 3.70 14.92 -3.26
N SER A 33 4.02 15.04 -4.55
CA SER A 33 3.02 15.28 -5.60
C SER A 33 1.94 14.20 -5.65
N THR A 34 2.27 12.95 -5.30
CA THR A 34 1.35 11.81 -5.18
C THR A 34 0.29 11.99 -4.08
N VAL A 35 0.60 12.73 -3.01
CA VAL A 35 -0.37 13.05 -1.94
C VAL A 35 -1.52 13.92 -2.46
N ARG A 36 -1.29 14.83 -3.41
CA ARG A 36 -2.36 15.67 -3.99
C ARG A 36 -3.40 14.87 -4.79
N SER A 37 -3.10 13.62 -5.14
CA SER A 37 -4.02 12.72 -5.85
C SER A 37 -4.82 11.79 -4.91
N GLY A 38 -4.72 11.97 -3.59
CA GLY A 38 -5.36 11.07 -2.60
C GLY A 38 -4.70 9.69 -2.54
N ARG A 39 -3.45 9.57 -2.99
CA ARG A 39 -2.69 8.31 -3.04
C ARG A 39 -1.60 8.37 -1.96
N TYR A 40 -1.88 7.84 -0.78
CA TYR A 40 -1.00 7.88 0.41
C TYR A 40 0.22 6.95 0.33
N VAL A 41 0.81 6.76 -0.86
CA VAL A 41 2.04 5.98 -0.98
C VAL A 41 3.18 6.97 -1.19
N ALA A 42 3.92 7.24 -0.12
CA ALA A 42 5.17 7.98 -0.16
C ALA A 42 6.11 7.35 -1.20
N ALA A 43 6.58 8.18 -2.14
CA ALA A 43 7.72 8.02 -3.03
C ALA A 43 8.30 6.59 -3.19
N LEU A 44 7.50 5.65 -3.69
CA LEU A 44 8.04 4.46 -4.34
C LEU A 44 8.07 4.72 -5.84
N PRO A 45 9.14 4.32 -6.56
CA PRO A 45 9.28 4.49 -8.01
C PRO A 45 8.36 3.50 -8.76
N LEU A 46 7.09 3.44 -8.36
CA LEU A 46 6.07 2.59 -8.93
C LEU A 46 5.35 3.28 -10.10
N SER A 47 5.60 4.56 -10.39
CA SER A 47 4.84 5.29 -11.41
C SER A 47 5.14 4.79 -12.83
N ASP A 48 6.41 4.59 -13.16
CA ASP A 48 6.84 4.48 -14.56
C ASP A 48 6.78 3.04 -15.10
N ILE A 49 6.79 2.05 -14.19
CA ILE A 49 6.68 0.63 -14.53
C ILE A 49 5.24 0.27 -14.98
N ASN A 50 4.22 1.05 -14.60
CA ASN A 50 2.83 0.62 -14.71
C ASN A 50 2.29 0.50 -16.14
N GLU A 51 2.56 1.45 -17.05
CA GLU A 51 1.85 1.45 -18.34
C GLU A 51 2.39 0.40 -19.33
N VAL A 52 3.73 0.28 -19.43
CA VAL A 52 4.37 -0.68 -20.34
C VAL A 52 4.11 -2.11 -19.88
N GLU A 53 4.21 -2.40 -18.58
CA GLU A 53 3.92 -3.75 -18.07
C GLU A 53 2.42 -4.07 -18.12
N MET A 54 1.54 -3.11 -17.83
CA MET A 54 0.09 -3.31 -17.96
C MET A 54 -0.31 -3.57 -19.42
N ASN A 55 0.48 -3.10 -20.39
CA ASN A 55 0.28 -3.39 -21.81
C ASN A 55 0.62 -4.84 -22.21
N ARG A 56 1.32 -5.59 -21.36
CA ARG A 56 1.60 -7.03 -21.56
C ARG A 56 0.48 -7.92 -21.03
N LEU A 57 -0.41 -7.38 -20.19
CA LEU A 57 -1.57 -8.12 -19.68
C LEU A 57 -2.62 -8.29 -20.77
N ASP A 58 -3.38 -9.37 -20.63
CA ASP A 58 -4.58 -9.61 -21.44
C ASP A 58 -5.53 -8.40 -21.41
N SER A 59 -6.22 -8.19 -22.53
CA SER A 59 -7.11 -7.04 -22.74
C SER A 59 -8.18 -6.95 -21.65
N ASN A 60 -8.77 -8.08 -21.27
CA ASN A 60 -9.83 -8.11 -20.26
C ASN A 60 -9.30 -7.68 -18.87
N VAL A 61 -8.14 -8.22 -18.47
CA VAL A 61 -7.48 -7.85 -17.21
C VAL A 61 -7.18 -6.36 -17.18
N ARG A 62 -6.63 -5.81 -18.27
CA ARG A 62 -6.31 -4.38 -18.38
C ARG A 62 -7.55 -3.51 -18.23
N ILE A 63 -8.66 -3.89 -18.84
CA ILE A 63 -9.92 -3.16 -18.75
C ILE A 63 -10.40 -3.13 -17.29
N ILE A 64 -10.37 -4.26 -16.59
CA ILE A 64 -10.78 -4.36 -15.18
C ILE A 64 -9.92 -3.44 -14.30
N LEU A 65 -8.58 -3.50 -14.42
CA LEU A 65 -7.66 -2.65 -13.65
C LEU A 65 -7.91 -1.15 -13.94
N LYS A 66 -8.16 -0.79 -15.20
CA LYS A 66 -8.48 0.60 -15.58
C LYS A 66 -9.82 1.07 -15.00
N LYS A 67 -10.84 0.22 -14.97
CA LYS A 67 -12.16 0.54 -14.39
C LYS A 67 -12.05 0.87 -12.89
N MET A 68 -11.20 0.15 -12.13
CA MET A 68 -10.98 0.42 -10.70
C MET A 68 -10.37 1.80 -10.41
N ASN A 69 -9.61 2.35 -11.35
CA ASN A 69 -8.95 3.65 -11.19
C ASN A 69 -9.85 4.84 -11.62
N LYS A 70 -11.09 4.58 -12.08
CA LYS A 70 -12.06 5.63 -12.46
C LYS A 70 -12.64 6.32 -11.22
N LYS A 71 -13.18 7.52 -11.37
CA LYS A 71 -13.80 8.27 -10.26
C LYS A 71 -15.18 7.73 -9.84
N ASN A 72 -15.91 7.09 -10.76
CA ASN A 72 -17.28 6.62 -10.51
C ASN A 72 -17.28 5.38 -9.58
N PRO A 73 -17.91 5.43 -8.41
CA PRO A 73 -17.88 4.33 -7.45
C PRO A 73 -18.63 3.08 -7.90
N ILE A 74 -19.69 3.20 -8.71
CA ILE A 74 -20.41 2.03 -9.27
C ILE A 74 -19.48 1.29 -10.25
N THR A 75 -18.72 2.03 -11.07
CA THR A 75 -17.73 1.44 -11.97
C THR A 75 -16.64 0.71 -11.21
N LYS A 76 -16.11 1.31 -10.12
CA LYS A 76 -15.14 0.64 -9.24
C LYS A 76 -15.70 -0.63 -8.62
N TYR A 77 -16.90 -0.55 -8.05
CA TYR A 77 -17.58 -1.67 -7.39
C TYR A 77 -17.76 -2.86 -8.34
N LYS A 78 -18.30 -2.63 -9.56
CA LYS A 78 -18.44 -3.69 -10.56
C LYS A 78 -17.10 -4.29 -10.97
N ALA A 79 -16.09 -3.45 -11.18
CA ALA A 79 -14.75 -3.92 -11.52
C ALA A 79 -14.10 -4.76 -10.41
N LEU A 80 -14.32 -4.40 -9.14
CA LEU A 80 -13.84 -5.16 -7.99
C LEU A 80 -14.49 -6.56 -7.91
N HIS A 81 -15.79 -6.67 -8.21
CA HIS A 81 -16.45 -7.96 -8.31
C HIS A 81 -15.94 -8.79 -9.50
N GLU A 82 -15.80 -8.17 -10.69
CA GLU A 82 -15.20 -8.82 -11.87
C GLU A 82 -13.79 -9.36 -11.54
N PHE A 83 -12.98 -8.57 -10.85
CA PHE A 83 -11.64 -8.97 -10.41
C PHE A 83 -11.64 -10.08 -9.38
N ALA A 84 -12.54 -10.06 -8.39
CA ALA A 84 -12.65 -11.13 -7.40
C ALA A 84 -13.03 -12.47 -8.05
N THR A 85 -13.88 -12.45 -9.08
CA THR A 85 -14.19 -13.63 -9.90
C THR A 85 -12.97 -14.06 -10.72
N LEU A 86 -12.28 -13.13 -11.37
CA LEU A 86 -11.06 -13.41 -12.12
C LEU A 86 -9.98 -14.06 -11.24
N CYS A 87 -9.78 -13.60 -10.00
CA CYS A 87 -8.85 -14.21 -9.05
C CYS A 87 -9.24 -15.65 -8.67
N ARG A 88 -10.52 -16.01 -8.67
CA ARG A 88 -10.97 -17.36 -8.32
C ARG A 88 -10.83 -18.34 -9.48
N ASP A 89 -11.16 -17.87 -10.68
CA ASP A 89 -11.44 -18.76 -11.81
C ASP A 89 -10.29 -18.82 -12.84
N SER A 90 -9.43 -17.79 -12.89
CA SER A 90 -8.32 -17.72 -13.85
C SER A 90 -7.07 -18.47 -13.40
N GLU A 91 -6.21 -18.83 -14.35
CA GLU A 91 -4.92 -19.45 -14.08
C GLU A 91 -4.08 -18.61 -13.08
N ILE A 92 -3.32 -19.28 -12.21
CA ILE A 92 -2.50 -18.61 -11.20
C ILE A 92 -1.53 -17.62 -11.84
N SER A 93 -0.94 -17.94 -12.99
CA SER A 93 0.00 -17.08 -13.73
C SER A 93 -0.61 -15.74 -14.14
N ILE A 94 -1.88 -15.74 -14.57
CA ILE A 94 -2.65 -14.52 -14.89
C ILE A 94 -2.80 -13.66 -13.64
N VAL A 95 -3.15 -14.29 -12.51
CA VAL A 95 -3.37 -13.60 -11.23
C VAL A 95 -2.07 -13.03 -10.67
N GLU A 96 -0.96 -13.76 -10.78
CA GLU A 96 0.37 -13.27 -10.43
C GLU A 96 0.81 -12.09 -11.31
N GLY A 97 0.46 -12.10 -12.60
CA GLY A 97 0.70 -10.97 -13.50
C GLY A 97 0.04 -9.66 -13.07
N MET A 98 -1.02 -9.71 -12.25
CA MET A 98 -1.69 -8.51 -11.73
C MET A 98 -1.04 -7.93 -10.46
N LEU A 99 -0.19 -8.71 -9.77
CA LEU A 99 0.38 -8.32 -8.48
C LEU A 99 1.18 -7.02 -8.48
N PRO A 100 1.97 -6.68 -9.51
CA PRO A 100 2.70 -5.41 -9.55
C PRO A 100 1.78 -4.18 -9.41
N PHE A 101 0.54 -4.28 -9.91
CA PHE A 101 -0.42 -3.17 -9.96
C PHE A 101 -1.32 -3.10 -8.72
N TRP A 102 -1.57 -4.23 -8.07
CA TRP A 102 -2.54 -4.35 -7.00
C TRP A 102 -2.26 -3.45 -5.78
N PRO A 103 -1.03 -3.31 -5.25
CA PRO A 103 -0.78 -2.52 -4.04
C PRO A 103 -1.23 -1.06 -4.13
N ARG A 104 -1.01 -0.43 -5.28
CA ARG A 104 -1.42 0.96 -5.51
C ARG A 104 -2.94 1.08 -5.59
N LEU A 105 -3.58 0.17 -6.31
CA LEU A 105 -5.04 0.15 -6.45
C LEU A 105 -5.69 -0.13 -5.09
N TYR A 106 -5.27 -1.19 -4.40
CA TYR A 106 -5.79 -1.59 -3.11
C TYR A 106 -5.68 -0.46 -2.07
N SER A 107 -4.52 0.18 -1.96
CA SER A 107 -4.33 1.28 -1.01
C SER A 107 -5.32 2.43 -1.22
N ALA A 108 -5.67 2.74 -2.48
CA ALA A 108 -6.65 3.78 -2.78
C ALA A 108 -8.11 3.30 -2.61
N LEU A 109 -8.40 2.04 -2.94
CA LEU A 109 -9.75 1.46 -2.89
C LEU A 109 -10.18 1.11 -1.46
N ALA A 110 -9.24 0.69 -0.60
CA ALA A 110 -9.47 0.35 0.80
C ALA A 110 -9.93 1.54 1.65
N ILE A 111 -9.69 2.78 1.20
CA ILE A 111 -10.10 4.02 1.88
C ILE A 111 -11.10 4.84 1.05
N ASP A 112 -11.76 4.22 0.08
CA ASP A 112 -12.73 4.92 -0.77
C ASP A 112 -13.87 5.53 0.06
N ILE A 113 -14.37 6.68 -0.38
CA ILE A 113 -15.49 7.39 0.27
C ILE A 113 -16.72 6.48 0.37
N LYS A 114 -16.98 5.65 -0.64
CA LYS A 114 -18.13 4.75 -0.66
C LYS A 114 -17.80 3.45 0.06
N ARG A 115 -18.53 3.19 1.15
CA ARG A 115 -18.44 1.97 1.96
C ARG A 115 -18.55 0.67 1.15
N THR A 116 -19.37 0.64 0.10
CA THR A 116 -19.54 -0.53 -0.78
C THR A 116 -18.30 -0.81 -1.62
N VAL A 117 -17.56 0.23 -2.04
CA VAL A 117 -16.28 0.07 -2.74
C VAL A 117 -15.23 -0.49 -1.78
N ARG A 118 -15.19 -0.01 -0.53
CA ARG A 118 -14.28 -0.52 0.49
C ARG A 118 -14.53 -2.00 0.80
N GLU A 119 -15.80 -2.39 1.01
CA GLU A 119 -16.19 -3.79 1.19
C GLU A 119 -15.76 -4.66 0.00
N ALA A 120 -16.08 -4.25 -1.23
CA ALA A 120 -15.70 -4.97 -2.44
C ALA A 120 -14.17 -5.05 -2.61
N ALA A 121 -13.42 -4.03 -2.16
CA ALA A 121 -11.96 -4.05 -2.16
C ALA A 121 -11.40 -5.11 -1.20
N GLN A 122 -12.01 -5.29 -0.02
CA GLN A 122 -11.61 -6.35 0.91
C GLN A 122 -11.95 -7.74 0.37
N LEU A 123 -13.11 -7.92 -0.27
CA LEU A 123 -13.46 -9.18 -0.94
C LEU A 123 -12.48 -9.52 -2.06
N ALA A 124 -12.16 -8.55 -2.91
CA ALA A 124 -11.18 -8.69 -3.97
C ALA A 124 -9.78 -9.02 -3.43
N HIS A 125 -9.36 -8.33 -2.36
CA HIS A 125 -8.07 -8.60 -1.72
C HIS A 125 -8.02 -10.02 -1.14
N ALA A 126 -9.06 -10.44 -0.43
CA ALA A 126 -9.15 -11.79 0.13
C ALA A 126 -9.09 -12.86 -0.97
N ALA A 127 -9.79 -12.68 -2.09
CA ALA A 127 -9.76 -13.58 -3.23
C ALA A 127 -8.37 -13.67 -3.85
N LEU A 128 -7.71 -12.52 -4.06
CA LEU A 128 -6.37 -12.46 -4.61
C LEU A 128 -5.38 -13.21 -3.71
N VAL A 129 -5.32 -12.89 -2.41
CA VAL A 129 -4.37 -13.51 -1.49
C VAL A 129 -4.62 -15.00 -1.33
N LYS A 130 -5.90 -15.41 -1.27
CA LYS A 130 -6.27 -16.84 -1.24
C LYS A 130 -5.77 -17.58 -2.48
N ARG A 131 -5.79 -16.96 -3.65
CA ARG A 131 -5.35 -17.58 -4.91
C ARG A 131 -3.83 -17.70 -5.01
N ILE A 132 -3.09 -16.64 -4.72
CA ILE A 132 -1.63 -16.58 -4.94
C ILE A 132 -0.81 -17.06 -3.74
N GLY A 133 -1.42 -17.15 -2.56
CA GLY A 133 -0.76 -17.58 -1.32
C GLY A 133 0.54 -16.83 -1.03
N LYS A 134 1.66 -17.58 -0.97
CA LYS A 134 2.98 -17.06 -0.59
C LYS A 134 3.55 -16.04 -1.58
N SER A 135 3.11 -16.01 -2.83
CA SER A 135 3.58 -15.04 -3.83
C SER A 135 3.25 -13.58 -3.44
N VAL A 136 2.25 -13.37 -2.57
CA VAL A 136 1.93 -12.03 -2.04
C VAL A 136 3.06 -11.45 -1.18
N ALA A 137 3.93 -12.29 -0.61
CA ALA A 137 4.99 -11.87 0.33
C ALA A 137 5.90 -10.78 -0.26
N LYS A 138 6.17 -10.84 -1.57
CA LYS A 138 6.98 -9.84 -2.30
C LYS A 138 6.40 -8.43 -2.21
N TYR A 139 5.07 -8.32 -2.12
CA TYR A 139 4.32 -7.06 -2.09
C TYR A 139 3.77 -6.74 -0.70
N LEU A 140 4.01 -7.59 0.29
CA LEU A 140 3.39 -7.47 1.60
C LEU A 140 3.75 -6.16 2.30
N LYS A 141 4.99 -5.68 2.16
CA LYS A 141 5.42 -4.38 2.71
C LYS A 141 4.55 -3.22 2.21
N LEU A 142 4.00 -3.33 1.00
CA LEU A 142 3.15 -2.32 0.37
C LEU A 142 1.67 -2.47 0.76
N LEU A 143 1.23 -3.72 0.98
CA LEU A 143 -0.16 -4.06 1.26
C LEU A 143 -0.49 -4.00 2.75
N ALA A 144 0.47 -4.33 3.62
CA ALA A 144 0.24 -4.57 5.04
C ALA A 144 -0.35 -3.35 5.76
N GLY A 145 0.08 -2.13 5.42
CA GLY A 145 -0.45 -0.93 6.06
C GLY A 145 -1.95 -0.72 5.78
N ALA A 146 -2.33 -0.70 4.50
CA ALA A 146 -3.73 -0.55 4.10
C ALA A 146 -4.59 -1.72 4.61
N TRP A 147 -4.06 -2.94 4.57
CA TRP A 147 -4.76 -4.14 5.03
C TRP A 147 -4.99 -4.14 6.54
N PHE A 148 -3.96 -3.79 7.32
CA PHE A 148 -4.04 -3.71 8.78
C PHE A 148 -5.06 -2.67 9.24
N ILE A 149 -5.02 -1.47 8.67
CA ILE A 149 -5.96 -0.38 9.01
C ILE A 149 -7.39 -0.74 8.63
N SER A 150 -7.59 -1.47 7.51
CA SER A 150 -8.93 -1.86 7.05
C SER A 150 -9.69 -2.73 8.05
N GLN A 151 -9.01 -3.41 8.98
CA GLN A 151 -9.65 -4.18 10.07
C GLN A 151 -10.45 -3.32 11.05
N TYR A 152 -10.18 -2.02 11.07
CA TYR A 152 -10.82 -1.03 11.93
C TYR A 152 -11.67 -0.04 11.13
N ASP A 153 -12.17 -0.45 9.95
CA ASP A 153 -13.11 0.35 9.16
C ASP A 153 -14.39 0.63 9.96
N VAL A 154 -14.89 1.87 9.88
CA VAL A 154 -16.17 2.27 10.49
C VAL A 154 -17.37 1.53 9.91
N TYR A 155 -17.23 0.93 8.73
CA TYR A 155 -18.24 0.07 8.11
C TYR A 155 -17.95 -1.41 8.44
N PRO A 156 -18.79 -2.06 9.30
CA PRO A 156 -18.48 -3.38 9.84
C PRO A 156 -18.24 -4.50 8.81
N PRO A 157 -18.96 -4.57 7.68
CA PRO A 157 -18.70 -5.60 6.67
C PRO A 157 -17.27 -5.53 6.11
N ALA A 158 -16.79 -4.32 5.77
CA ALA A 158 -15.43 -4.13 5.28
C ALA A 158 -14.40 -4.54 6.34
N ALA A 159 -14.59 -4.10 7.59
CA ALA A 159 -13.73 -4.46 8.72
C ALA A 159 -13.66 -5.97 8.94
N SER A 160 -14.81 -6.66 8.97
CA SER A 160 -14.89 -8.10 9.19
C SER A 160 -14.17 -8.89 8.09
N ILE A 161 -14.36 -8.53 6.83
CA ILE A 161 -13.69 -9.20 5.69
C ILE A 161 -12.17 -8.97 5.75
N ALA A 162 -11.73 -7.75 6.08
CA ALA A 162 -10.32 -7.43 6.25
C ALA A 162 -9.70 -8.27 7.38
N THR A 163 -10.34 -8.33 8.55
CA THR A 163 -9.87 -9.12 9.71
C THR A 163 -9.80 -10.60 9.39
N ASN A 164 -10.85 -11.15 8.77
CA ASN A 164 -10.88 -12.57 8.41
C ASN A 164 -9.77 -12.91 7.40
N SER A 165 -9.62 -12.11 6.35
CA SER A 165 -8.57 -12.34 5.34
C SER A 165 -7.17 -12.16 5.93
N PHE A 166 -6.98 -11.18 6.82
CA PHE A 166 -5.70 -10.93 7.48
C PHE A 166 -5.29 -12.11 8.35
N ASN A 167 -6.18 -12.58 9.23
CA ASN A 167 -5.88 -13.68 10.16
C ASN A 167 -5.59 -15.00 9.44
N VAL A 168 -6.36 -15.34 8.41
CA VAL A 168 -6.16 -16.57 7.64
C VAL A 168 -4.81 -16.55 6.91
N ASN A 169 -4.38 -15.40 6.40
CA ASN A 169 -3.23 -15.32 5.51
C ASN A 169 -1.93 -14.94 6.21
N ILE A 170 -1.97 -14.07 7.22
CA ILE A 170 -0.77 -13.64 7.97
C ILE A 170 -0.20 -14.78 8.80
N SER A 171 -1.03 -15.66 9.36
CA SER A 171 -0.57 -16.88 10.03
C SER A 171 0.35 -17.72 9.14
N ASN A 172 0.00 -17.83 7.86
CA ASN A 172 0.77 -18.57 6.86
C ASN A 172 2.01 -17.80 6.36
N LEU A 173 1.99 -16.46 6.43
CA LEU A 173 3.05 -15.58 5.96
C LEU A 173 4.06 -15.23 7.06
N LEU A 174 3.72 -15.37 8.34
CA LEU A 174 4.58 -15.03 9.48
C LEU A 174 5.94 -15.73 9.40
N ILE A 175 5.97 -17.01 9.00
CA ILE A 175 7.22 -17.75 8.79
C ILE A 175 8.07 -17.06 7.70
N THR A 176 7.45 -16.70 6.58
CA THR A 176 8.15 -16.01 5.47
C THR A 176 8.60 -14.60 5.87
N ILE A 177 7.79 -13.85 6.61
CA ILE A 177 8.14 -12.50 7.10
C ILE A 177 9.32 -12.57 8.05
N ILE A 178 9.32 -13.53 8.99
CA ILE A 178 10.43 -13.77 9.91
C ILE A 178 11.68 -14.15 9.13
N TYR A 179 11.59 -15.08 8.16
CA TYR A 179 12.73 -15.43 7.29
C TYR A 179 13.26 -14.23 6.49
N GLN A 180 12.38 -13.42 5.90
CA GLN A 180 12.78 -12.24 5.12
C GLN A 180 13.37 -11.15 6.02
N PHE A 181 12.86 -11.00 7.24
CA PHE A 181 13.40 -10.05 8.22
C PHE A 181 14.79 -10.49 8.68
N ILE A 182 14.96 -11.77 9.05
CA ILE A 182 16.26 -12.34 9.43
C ILE A 182 17.29 -12.15 8.31
N LYS A 183 16.94 -12.47 7.06
CA LYS A 183 17.85 -12.35 5.91
C LYS A 183 18.23 -10.92 5.50
N ASN A 184 17.48 -9.91 5.94
CA ASN A 184 17.79 -8.51 5.67
C ASN A 184 18.47 -7.81 6.85
N VAL A 185 18.52 -8.46 8.01
CA VAL A 185 19.10 -7.91 9.25
C VAL A 185 20.41 -8.62 9.61
N PHE A 186 20.59 -9.87 9.20
CA PHE A 186 21.82 -10.66 9.31
C PHE A 186 22.32 -11.07 7.92
#